data_AF-A0A7L2RU11-F1
#
_entry.id   AF-A0A7L2RU11-F1
#
_cell.length_a   1.000
_cell.length_b   1.000
_cell.length_c   1.000
_cell.angle_alpha   90.00
_cell.angle_beta   90.00
_cell.angle_gamma   90.00
#
_symmetry.space_group_name_H-M   'P 1'
#
loop_
_entity.id
_entity.type
_entity.pdbx_description
1 polymer ?
#
loop_
_entity_poly.entity_id
_entity_poly.type
_entity_poly.pdbx_seq_one_letter_code
_entity_poly.pdbx_strand_id
1 'polypeptide(L)'
;GAKFPIKWTAPEAINYGTFTIKSDVWSFGILLTEIVTYGRIPYPGMTNPEVIQNLERGYRMPQPDNCPAELYELMRQCWRESPEERPTFEYMKSVLEDFFTATEGQYQ
;
A
#
# COMPACT_ATOMS: atom_id res chain seq x y z
N GLY A 1 -17.23 -0.92 -20.52
CA GLY A 1 -16.64 0.05 -19.58
C GLY A 1 -15.69 -0.68 -18.65
N ALA A 2 -14.56 -0.07 -18.28
CA ALA A 2 -13.58 -0.71 -17.39
C ALA A 2 -14.16 -0.91 -15.99
N LYS A 3 -13.83 -2.04 -15.36
CA LYS A 3 -14.27 -2.40 -13.99
C LYS A 3 -13.48 -1.56 -12.97
N PHE A 4 -14.16 -0.99 -11.98
CA PHE A 4 -13.51 -0.16 -10.96
C PHE A 4 -12.58 -1.01 -10.06
N PRO A 5 -11.30 -0.62 -9.88
CA PRO A 5 -10.28 -1.44 -9.22
C PRO A 5 -10.31 -1.31 -7.69
N ILE A 6 -11.39 -1.80 -7.06
CA ILE A 6 -11.65 -1.66 -5.61
C ILE A 6 -10.44 -2.01 -4.73
N LYS A 7 -9.70 -3.08 -5.05
CA LYS A 7 -8.58 -3.54 -4.22
C LYS A 7 -7.37 -2.59 -4.17
N TRP A 8 -7.27 -1.67 -5.13
CA TRP A 8 -6.24 -0.63 -5.18
C TRP A 8 -6.74 0.71 -4.67
N THR A 9 -8.05 0.87 -4.55
CA THR A 9 -8.66 2.17 -4.28
C THR A 9 -8.66 2.46 -2.77
N ALA A 10 -8.30 3.68 -2.39
CA ALA A 10 -8.32 4.12 -1.00
C ALA A 10 -9.77 4.18 -0.43
N PRO A 11 -9.98 4.00 0.88
CA PRO A 11 -11.32 3.99 1.49
C PRO A 11 -12.13 5.25 1.20
N GLU A 12 -11.52 6.44 1.24
CA GLU A 12 -12.20 7.71 0.95
C GLU A 12 -12.61 7.85 -0.52
N ALA A 13 -11.85 7.24 -1.43
CA ALA A 13 -12.17 7.19 -2.85
C ALA A 13 -13.29 6.18 -3.15
N ILE A 14 -13.35 5.05 -2.41
CA ILE A 14 -14.45 4.08 -2.49
C ILE A 14 -15.74 4.67 -1.94
N ASN A 15 -15.70 5.26 -0.75
CA ASN A 15 -16.89 5.65 0.01
C ASN A 15 -17.48 6.98 -0.45
N TYR A 16 -16.63 7.94 -0.82
CA TYR A 16 -17.04 9.32 -1.11
C TYR A 16 -16.63 9.79 -2.50
N GLY A 17 -15.99 8.95 -3.30
CA GLY A 17 -15.47 9.36 -4.62
C GLY A 17 -14.41 10.46 -4.54
N THR A 18 -13.71 10.57 -3.40
CA THR A 18 -12.67 11.59 -3.19
C THR A 18 -11.34 11.07 -3.70
N PHE A 19 -10.90 11.57 -4.86
CA PHE A 19 -9.62 11.20 -5.47
C PHE A 19 -8.62 12.34 -5.30
N THR A 20 -7.47 12.02 -4.71
CA THR A 20 -6.38 12.97 -4.44
C THR A 20 -5.04 12.28 -4.64
N ILE A 21 -3.96 13.05 -4.59
CA ILE A 21 -2.62 12.45 -4.56
C ILE A 21 -2.44 11.48 -3.38
N LYS A 22 -3.18 11.64 -2.28
CA LYS A 22 -3.13 10.75 -1.12
C LYS A 22 -3.89 9.44 -1.36
N SER A 23 -4.91 9.41 -2.22
CA SER A 23 -5.50 8.15 -2.67
C SER A 23 -4.57 7.40 -3.65
N ASP A 24 -3.75 8.13 -4.40
CA ASP A 24 -2.70 7.53 -5.24
C ASP A 24 -1.56 6.93 -4.39
N VAL A 25 -1.19 7.59 -3.28
CA VAL A 25 -0.24 7.03 -2.30
C VAL A 25 -0.72 5.69 -1.74
N TRP A 26 -2.01 5.57 -1.42
CA TRP A 26 -2.60 4.28 -1.01
C TRP A 26 -2.44 3.22 -2.10
N SER A 27 -2.80 3.58 -3.34
CA SER A 27 -2.68 2.70 -4.51
C SER A 27 -1.25 2.25 -4.72
N PHE A 28 -0.27 3.13 -4.49
CA PHE A 28 1.15 2.82 -4.56
C PHE A 28 1.57 1.81 -3.48
N GLY A 29 1.05 1.91 -2.25
CA GLY A 29 1.27 0.88 -1.22
C GLY A 29 0.78 -0.50 -1.65
N ILE A 30 -0.38 -0.58 -2.32
CA ILE A 30 -0.89 -1.83 -2.89
C ILE A 30 0.02 -2.33 -4.01
N LEU A 31 0.49 -1.44 -4.89
CA LEU A 31 1.44 -1.77 -5.95
C LEU A 31 2.75 -2.34 -5.40
N LEU A 32 3.29 -1.77 -4.31
CA LEU A 32 4.48 -2.32 -3.66
C LEU A 32 4.27 -3.77 -3.19
N THR A 33 3.07 -4.11 -2.71
CA THR A 33 2.72 -5.50 -2.38
C THR A 33 2.77 -6.39 -3.63
N GLU A 34 2.24 -5.93 -4.77
CA GLU A 34 2.29 -6.68 -6.02
C GLU A 34 3.72 -6.90 -6.50
N ILE A 35 4.58 -5.88 -6.42
CA ILE A 35 6.00 -5.99 -6.81
C ILE A 35 6.69 -7.06 -5.97
N VAL A 36 6.55 -7.00 -4.65
CA VAL A 36 7.19 -7.95 -3.72
C VAL A 36 6.65 -9.37 -3.89
N THR A 37 5.38 -9.51 -4.28
CA THR A 37 4.72 -10.81 -4.43
C THR A 37 4.72 -11.34 -5.86
N TYR A 38 5.46 -10.72 -6.78
CA TYR A 38 5.52 -11.09 -8.20
C TYR A 38 4.14 -11.09 -8.89
N GLY A 39 3.33 -10.08 -8.60
CA GLY A 39 2.02 -9.86 -9.22
C GLY A 39 0.89 -10.69 -8.63
N ARG A 40 1.02 -11.21 -7.40
CA ARG A 40 -0.12 -11.83 -6.72
C ARG A 40 -1.21 -10.79 -6.51
N ILE A 41 -2.46 -11.22 -6.67
CA ILE A 41 -3.61 -10.35 -6.49
C ILE A 41 -3.67 -9.83 -5.05
N PRO A 42 -3.88 -8.52 -4.83
CA PRO A 42 -4.08 -7.98 -3.48
C PRO A 42 -5.27 -8.64 -2.78
N TYR A 43 -5.21 -8.72 -1.45
CA TYR A 43 -6.26 -9.34 -0.62
C TYR A 43 -6.67 -10.73 -1.15
N PRO A 44 -5.74 -11.71 -1.15
CA PRO A 44 -6.01 -13.02 -1.71
C PRO A 44 -7.18 -13.69 -0.98
N GLY A 45 -8.07 -14.32 -1.75
CA GLY A 45 -9.27 -14.97 -1.21
C GLY A 45 -10.42 -14.04 -0.82
N MET A 46 -10.24 -12.71 -0.88
CA MET A 46 -11.31 -11.75 -0.56
C MET A 46 -11.97 -11.19 -1.84
N THR A 47 -13.30 -11.12 -1.82
CA THR A 47 -14.13 -10.41 -2.80
C THR A 47 -14.09 -8.90 -2.57
N ASN A 48 -14.53 -8.10 -3.54
CA ASN A 48 -14.55 -6.64 -3.40
C ASN A 48 -15.35 -6.14 -2.18
N PRO A 49 -16.58 -6.63 -1.91
CA PRO A 49 -17.31 -6.22 -0.70
C PRO A 49 -16.62 -6.60 0.61
N GLU A 50 -15.98 -7.78 0.67
CA GLU A 50 -15.23 -8.21 1.85
C GLU A 50 -14.01 -7.32 2.09
N VAL A 51 -13.30 -6.90 1.04
CA VAL A 51 -12.18 -5.95 1.18
C VAL A 51 -12.67 -4.63 1.79
N ILE A 52 -13.77 -4.07 1.29
CA ILE A 52 -14.34 -2.83 1.83
C ILE A 52 -14.66 -2.97 3.33
N GLN A 53 -15.41 -4.01 3.71
CA GLN A 53 -15.79 -4.24 5.10
C GLN A 53 -14.59 -4.47 6.03
N ASN A 54 -13.55 -5.15 5.55
CA ASN A 54 -12.35 -5.37 6.34
C ASN A 54 -11.54 -4.08 6.50
N LEU A 55 -11.42 -3.26 5.45
CA LEU A 55 -10.74 -1.97 5.52
C LEU A 55 -11.40 -1.03 6.54
N GLU A 56 -12.73 -0.98 6.58
CA GLU A 56 -13.50 -0.22 7.58
C GLU A 56 -13.27 -0.70 9.02
N ARG A 57 -12.94 -1.98 9.20
CA ARG A 57 -12.57 -2.57 10.51
C ARG A 57 -11.09 -2.33 10.87
N GLY A 58 -10.35 -1.60 10.05
CA GLY A 58 -8.93 -1.31 10.27
C GLY A 58 -7.99 -2.42 9.82
N TYR A 59 -8.49 -3.45 9.13
CA TYR A 59 -7.62 -4.48 8.54
C TYR A 59 -6.68 -3.86 7.52
N ARG A 60 -5.43 -4.34 7.48
CA ARG A 60 -4.45 -4.08 6.43
C ARG A 60 -3.76 -5.40 6.08
N MET A 61 -3.29 -5.54 4.84
CA MET A 61 -2.61 -6.77 4.43
C MET A 61 -1.39 -7.04 5.33
N PRO A 62 -1.16 -8.31 5.72
CA PRO A 62 0.02 -8.68 6.48
C PRO A 62 1.28 -8.48 5.62
N GLN A 63 2.44 -8.48 6.29
CA GLN A 63 3.73 -8.45 5.60
C GLN A 63 3.84 -9.64 4.65
N PRO A 64 4.14 -9.41 3.35
CA PRO A 64 4.38 -10.51 2.42
C PRO A 64 5.63 -11.33 2.79
N ASP A 65 5.63 -12.61 2.42
CA ASP A 65 6.81 -13.47 2.55
C ASP A 65 8.01 -12.84 1.81
N ASN A 66 9.19 -12.85 2.44
CA ASN A 66 10.43 -12.27 1.91
C ASN A 66 10.38 -10.74 1.67
N CYS A 67 9.40 -10.03 2.24
CA CYS A 67 9.39 -8.57 2.26
C CYS A 67 10.25 -8.06 3.42
N PRO A 68 11.24 -7.17 3.20
CA PRO A 68 11.93 -6.50 4.30
C PRO A 68 10.98 -5.68 5.17
N ALA A 69 11.26 -5.59 6.48
CA ALA A 69 10.37 -4.93 7.43
C ALA A 69 10.22 -3.42 7.14
N GLU A 70 11.29 -2.78 6.67
CA GLU A 70 11.35 -1.36 6.33
C GLU A 70 10.44 -1.05 5.14
N LEU A 71 10.42 -1.93 4.13
CA LEU A 71 9.54 -1.79 2.98
C LEU A 71 8.07 -2.01 3.38
N TYR A 72 7.81 -2.98 4.26
CA TYR A 72 6.46 -3.21 4.77
C TYR A 72 5.97 -2.03 5.62
N GLU A 73 6.83 -1.40 6.42
CA GLU A 73 6.47 -0.20 7.16
C GLU A 73 6.12 0.96 6.22
N LEU A 74 6.84 1.13 5.11
CA LEU A 74 6.48 2.09 4.06
C LEU A 74 5.08 1.80 3.50
N MET A 75 4.76 0.53 3.20
CA MET A 75 3.41 0.13 2.76
C MET A 75 2.35 0.47 3.82
N ARG A 76 2.62 0.21 5.10
CA ARG A 76 1.73 0.55 6.23
C ARG A 76 1.49 2.05 6.35
N GLN A 77 2.50 2.88 6.10
CA GLN A 77 2.36 4.34 6.05
C GLN A 77 1.47 4.79 4.89
N CYS A 78 1.58 4.15 3.71
CA CYS A 78 0.68 4.41 2.59
C CYS A 78 -0.79 4.08 2.90
N TRP A 79 -1.02 3.12 3.80
CA TRP A 79 -2.37 2.67 4.17
C TRP A 79 -2.91 3.27 5.48
N ARG A 80 -2.38 4.41 5.92
CA ARG A 80 -2.98 5.17 7.03
C ARG A 80 -4.41 5.54 6.69
N GLU A 81 -5.28 5.46 7.70
CA GLU A 81 -6.72 5.74 7.54
C GLU A 81 -6.92 7.20 7.09
N SER A 82 -6.32 8.11 7.86
CA SER A 82 -6.21 9.52 7.55
C SER A 82 -5.34 9.75 6.30
N PRO A 83 -5.86 10.35 5.21
CA PRO A 83 -5.10 10.64 4.01
C PRO A 83 -3.90 11.57 4.25
N GLU A 84 -4.03 12.52 5.15
CA GLU A 84 -2.99 13.50 5.51
C GLU A 84 -1.81 12.88 6.26
N GLU A 85 -2.01 11.78 6.99
CA GLU A 85 -0.95 11.00 7.63
C GLU A 85 -0.13 10.14 6.65
N ARG A 86 -0.63 9.94 5.43
CA ARG A 86 0.11 9.18 4.41
C ARG A 86 1.33 10.00 3.95
N PRO A 87 2.44 9.36 3.53
CA PRO A 87 3.63 10.07 3.08
C PRO A 87 3.39 10.85 1.78
N THR A 88 4.38 11.64 1.37
CA THR A 88 4.43 12.21 0.01
C THR A 88 5.18 11.25 -0.92
N PHE A 89 4.91 11.33 -2.22
CA PHE A 89 5.72 10.60 -3.20
C PHE A 89 7.20 10.99 -3.17
N GLU A 90 7.51 12.24 -2.85
CA GLU A 90 8.88 12.71 -2.66
C GLU A 90 9.59 11.95 -1.53
N TYR A 91 8.94 11.81 -0.36
CA TYR A 91 9.47 11.03 0.75
C TYR A 91 9.59 9.54 0.40
N MET A 92 8.57 8.95 -0.22
CA MET A 92 8.64 7.53 -0.62
C MET A 92 9.77 7.28 -1.61
N LYS A 93 9.97 8.20 -2.55
CA LYS A 93 11.07 8.13 -3.51
C LYS A 93 12.42 8.14 -2.80
N SER A 94 12.66 9.09 -1.89
CA SER A 94 13.94 9.15 -1.17
C SER A 94 14.20 7.88 -0.34
N VAL A 95 13.18 7.37 0.34
CA VAL A 95 13.29 6.10 1.11
C VAL A 95 13.65 4.93 0.21
N LEU A 96 13.03 4.84 -0.98
CA LEU A 96 13.28 3.74 -1.92
C LEU A 96 14.64 3.86 -2.65
N GLU A 97 15.12 5.08 -2.91
CA GLU A 97 16.45 5.32 -3.50
C GLU A 97 17.57 4.94 -2.52
N ASP A 98 17.41 5.24 -1.24
CA ASP A 98 18.40 4.95 -0.18
C ASP A 98 18.26 3.53 0.41
N PHE A 99 17.28 2.76 -0.05
CA PHE A 99 16.89 1.48 0.53
C PHE A 99 18.04 0.48 0.63
N PHE A 100 18.86 0.37 -0.43
CA PHE A 100 20.00 -0.56 -0.46
C PHE A 100 21.24 0.00 0.26
N THR A 101 21.45 1.30 0.22
CA THR A 101 22.60 1.97 0.87
C THR A 101 22.54 1.84 2.39
N ALA A 102 21.34 1.79 2.97
CA ALA A 102 21.14 1.58 4.41
C ALA A 102 21.26 0.10 4.84
N THR A 103 20.90 -0.85 3.96
CA THR A 103 20.92 -2.29 4.28
C THR A 103 22.26 -2.98 4.01
N GLU A 104 23.12 -2.44 3.13
CA GLU A 104 24.44 -3.01 2.84
C GLU A 104 25.42 -2.91 4.02
N GLY A 105 25.23 -1.93 4.93
CA GLY A 105 26.07 -1.78 6.13
C GLY A 105 25.87 -2.82 7.22
N GLN A 106 24.88 -3.72 7.09
CA GLN A 106 24.57 -4.76 8.09
C GLN A 106 25.07 -6.17 7.73
N TYR A 107 25.72 -6.34 6.59
CA TYR A 107 26.30 -7.63 6.15
C TYR A 107 27.84 -7.60 6.05
N GLN A 108 28.51 -6.66 6.71
CA GLN A 108 29.96 -6.70 6.95
C GLN A 108 30.29 -7.15 8.37
#